data_AF-A0A7W5KEZ5-F1
#
_entry.id   AF-A0A7W5KEZ5-F1
#
_cell.length_a   1.000
_cell.length_b   1.000
_cell.length_c   1.000
_cell.angle_alpha   90.00
_cell.angle_beta   90.00
_cell.angle_gamma   90.00
#
_symmetry.space_group_name_H-M   'P 1'
#
loop_
_entity.id
_entity.type
_entity.pdbx_description
1 polymer ?
#
loop_
_entity_poly.entity_id
_entity_poly.type
_entity_poly.pdbx_seq_one_letter_code
_entity_poly.pdbx_strand_id
1 'polypeptide(L)'
;MATHPDRIVPLSPPRPTARRDAGFLLYFGLHMAGFLATTLLMTWGVFVLFFLVLGGFSLDGMMNHLENMTSRYLAAGPARVDQFKITVGIVHMIVSGALILFRRHAILPRDPAAKEPRA
;
A
#
# COMPACT_ATOMS: atom_id res chain seq x y z
N MET A 1 48.98 -48.36 17.84
CA MET A 1 49.69 -47.70 16.72
C MET A 1 48.84 -47.85 15.47
N ALA A 2 48.48 -46.71 14.85
CA ALA A 2 47.79 -46.52 13.55
C ALA A 2 46.35 -47.10 13.41
N THR A 3 45.34 -46.42 12.86
CA THR A 3 45.19 -45.10 12.21
C THR A 3 43.70 -44.74 12.25
N HIS A 4 43.36 -43.55 12.77
CA HIS A 4 42.02 -42.98 12.65
C HIS A 4 41.94 -42.31 11.27
N PRO A 5 41.03 -42.69 10.35
CA PRO A 5 40.93 -42.02 9.07
C PRO A 5 40.26 -40.67 9.30
N ASP A 6 41.05 -39.60 9.20
CA ASP A 6 40.55 -38.23 9.16
C ASP A 6 39.58 -38.08 7.99
N ARG A 7 38.29 -38.08 8.32
CA ARG A 7 37.22 -37.76 7.38
C ARG A 7 37.33 -36.26 7.09
N ILE A 8 38.00 -35.91 6.00
CA ILE A 8 37.97 -34.56 5.46
C ILE A 8 36.54 -34.33 4.98
N VAL A 9 35.70 -33.75 5.84
CA VAL A 9 34.41 -33.21 5.45
C VAL A 9 34.73 -31.96 4.63
N PRO A 10 34.42 -31.90 3.32
CA PRO A 10 34.54 -30.66 2.59
C PRO A 10 33.54 -29.68 3.23
N LEU A 11 34.05 -28.71 3.99
CA LEU A 11 33.32 -27.52 4.39
C LEU A 11 32.89 -26.83 3.10
N SER A 12 31.67 -27.12 2.65
CA SER A 12 31.06 -26.39 1.55
C SER A 12 31.09 -24.91 1.94
N PRO A 13 31.68 -24.02 1.14
CA PRO A 13 31.72 -22.61 1.48
C PRO A 13 30.28 -22.11 1.68
N PRO A 14 30.00 -21.29 2.70
CA PRO A 14 28.68 -20.71 2.88
C PRO A 14 28.33 -19.97 1.59
N ARG A 15 27.26 -20.42 0.92
CA ARG A 15 26.75 -19.72 -0.26
C ARG A 15 26.45 -18.28 0.14
N PRO A 16 26.90 -17.27 -0.62
CA PRO A 16 26.74 -15.87 -0.23
C PRO A 16 25.25 -15.55 -0.06
N THR A 17 24.85 -15.27 1.19
CA THR A 17 23.49 -14.90 1.60
C THR A 17 23.07 -13.55 1.00
N ALA A 18 24.03 -12.67 0.71
CA ALA A 18 23.83 -11.32 0.22
C ALA A 18 22.96 -11.22 -1.06
N ARG A 19 23.04 -12.19 -1.98
CA ARG A 19 22.24 -12.17 -3.22
C ARG A 19 20.76 -12.52 -2.98
N ARG A 20 20.48 -13.32 -1.95
CA ARG A 20 19.11 -13.60 -1.50
C ARG A 20 18.52 -12.39 -0.76
N ASP A 21 19.34 -11.69 0.02
CA ASP A 21 18.92 -10.51 0.76
C ASP A 21 18.51 -9.36 -0.19
N ALA A 22 19.29 -9.10 -1.25
CA ALA A 22 18.96 -8.10 -2.26
C ALA A 22 17.71 -8.46 -3.09
N GLY A 23 17.55 -9.74 -3.46
CA GLY A 23 16.36 -10.21 -4.18
C GLY A 23 15.09 -10.09 -3.35
N PHE A 24 15.16 -10.41 -2.06
CA PHE A 24 14.06 -10.23 -1.12
C PHE A 24 13.70 -8.76 -0.93
N LEU A 25 14.69 -7.87 -0.76
CA LEU A 25 14.46 -6.42 -0.63
C LEU A 25 13.76 -5.84 -1.85
N LEU A 26 14.19 -6.22 -3.06
CA LEU A 26 13.56 -5.76 -4.31
C LEU A 26 12.11 -6.26 -4.41
N TYR A 27 11.88 -7.55 -4.12
CA TYR A 27 10.55 -8.13 -4.11
C TYR A 27 9.62 -7.46 -3.09
N PHE A 28 10.11 -7.28 -1.86
CA PHE A 28 9.39 -6.58 -0.80
C PHE A 28 9.07 -5.14 -1.20
N GLY A 29 10.04 -4.41 -1.77
CA GLY A 29 9.85 -3.06 -2.25
C GLY A 29 8.77 -2.96 -3.33
N LEU A 30 8.79 -3.87 -4.32
CA LEU A 30 7.78 -3.91 -5.38
C LEU A 30 6.40 -4.27 -4.83
N HIS A 31 6.32 -5.24 -3.92
CA HIS A 31 5.07 -5.62 -3.25
C HIS A 31 4.50 -4.45 -2.45
N MET A 32 5.33 -3.76 -1.67
CA MET A 32 4.92 -2.62 -0.87
C MET A 32 4.47 -1.44 -1.75
N ALA A 33 5.18 -1.17 -2.85
CA ALA A 33 4.79 -0.16 -3.83
C ALA A 33 3.42 -0.49 -4.45
N GLY A 34 3.19 -1.75 -4.84
CA GLY A 34 1.90 -2.21 -5.34
C GLY A 34 0.78 -2.10 -4.31
N PHE A 35 1.06 -2.47 -3.06
CA PHE A 35 0.13 -2.34 -1.94
C PHE A 35 -0.26 -0.87 -1.70
N LEU A 36 0.71 0.04 -1.66
CA LEU A 36 0.48 1.47 -1.47
C LEU A 36 -0.23 2.10 -2.67
N ALA A 37 0.18 1.81 -3.91
CA ALA A 37 -0.44 2.33 -5.12
C ALA A 37 -1.92 1.91 -5.22
N THR A 38 -2.21 0.63 -4.96
CA THR A 38 -3.60 0.15 -4.94
C THR A 38 -4.40 0.73 -3.79
N THR A 39 -3.78 0.98 -2.62
CA THR A 39 -4.45 1.65 -1.50
C THR A 39 -4.81 3.08 -1.87
N LEU A 40 -3.85 3.81 -2.47
CA LEU A 40 -4.05 5.17 -2.93
C LEU A 40 -5.19 5.25 -3.95
N LEU A 41 -5.22 4.33 -4.91
CA LEU A 41 -6.29 4.26 -5.91
C LEU A 41 -7.64 3.97 -5.27
N MET A 42 -7.70 3.06 -4.29
CA MET A 42 -8.91 2.80 -3.51
C MET A 42 -9.37 4.03 -2.72
N THR A 43 -8.45 4.77 -2.08
CA THR A 43 -8.79 6.01 -1.36
C THR A 43 -9.42 7.05 -2.29
N TRP A 44 -8.85 7.27 -3.48
CA TRP A 44 -9.43 8.15 -4.48
C TRP A 44 -10.79 7.63 -4.98
N GLY A 45 -10.91 6.32 -5.21
CA GLY A 45 -12.17 5.69 -5.55
C GLY A 45 -13.26 5.94 -4.51
N VAL A 46 -12.94 5.85 -3.22
CA VAL A 46 -13.88 6.17 -2.12
C VAL A 46 -14.33 7.64 -2.19
N PHE A 47 -13.44 8.59 -2.48
CA PHE A 47 -13.83 9.99 -2.66
C PHE A 47 -14.74 10.20 -3.87
N VAL A 48 -14.44 9.57 -5.00
CA VAL A 48 -15.32 9.63 -6.18
C VAL A 48 -16.70 9.04 -5.85
N LEU A 49 -16.73 7.86 -5.21
CA LEU A 49 -17.98 7.19 -4.80
C LEU A 49 -18.76 8.03 -3.78
N PHE A 50 -18.09 8.74 -2.88
CA PHE A 50 -18.74 9.65 -1.95
C PHE A 50 -19.51 10.76 -2.68
N PHE A 51 -18.90 11.45 -3.64
CA PHE A 51 -19.59 12.45 -4.45
C PHE A 51 -20.69 11.85 -5.33
N LEU A 52 -20.48 10.64 -5.86
CA LEU A 52 -21.49 9.93 -6.65
C LEU A 52 -22.73 9.62 -5.80
N VAL A 53 -22.53 9.15 -4.56
CA VAL A 53 -23.62 8.90 -3.60
C VAL A 53 -24.35 10.20 -3.25
N LEU A 54 -23.62 11.30 -2.99
CA LEU A 54 -24.24 12.61 -2.76
C LEU A 54 -25.02 13.11 -3.98
N GLY A 55 -24.57 12.77 -5.18
CA GLY A 55 -25.23 13.07 -6.45
C GLY A 55 -26.43 12.18 -6.78
N GLY A 56 -26.87 11.33 -5.85
CA GLY A 56 -27.99 10.40 -6.09
C GLY A 56 -27.67 9.31 -7.11
N PHE A 57 -26.41 8.88 -7.17
CA PHE A 57 -25.87 7.94 -8.16
C PHE A 57 -25.94 8.44 -9.62
N SER A 58 -26.02 9.75 -9.83
CA SER A 58 -25.93 10.39 -11.14
C SER A 58 -24.63 11.16 -11.30
N LEU A 59 -24.07 11.14 -12.52
CA LEU A 59 -22.91 11.96 -12.86
C LEU A 59 -23.21 13.45 -12.81
N ASP A 60 -24.40 13.88 -13.24
CA ASP A 60 -24.80 15.29 -13.20
C ASP A 60 -24.90 15.78 -11.75
N GLY A 61 -25.49 14.96 -10.87
CA GLY A 61 -25.57 15.25 -9.45
C GLY A 61 -24.19 15.32 -8.80
N MET A 62 -23.30 14.40 -9.14
CA MET A 62 -21.90 14.42 -8.68
C MET A 62 -21.19 15.70 -9.11
N MET A 63 -21.31 16.09 -10.38
CA MET A 63 -20.67 17.28 -10.93
C MET A 63 -21.20 18.58 -10.30
N ASN A 64 -22.49 18.65 -9.98
CA ASN A 64 -23.06 19.80 -9.25
C ASN A 64 -22.43 19.97 -7.86
N HIS A 65 -22.18 18.88 -7.13
CA HIS A 65 -21.48 18.95 -5.83
C HIS A 65 -20.02 19.38 -5.98
N LEU A 66 -19.33 18.90 -7.03
CA LEU A 66 -17.95 19.31 -7.33
C LEU A 66 -17.85 20.79 -7.74
N GLU A 67 -18.82 21.28 -8.51
CA GLU A 67 -18.91 22.69 -8.90
C GLU A 67 -19.14 23.60 -7.68
N ASN A 68 -20.07 23.21 -6.80
CA ASN A 68 -20.33 23.92 -5.54
C ASN A 68 -19.07 23.96 -4.65
N MET A 69 -18.35 22.84 -4.53
CA MET A 69 -17.11 22.82 -3.76
C MET A 69 -16.02 23.69 -4.39
N THR A 70 -15.83 23.59 -5.71
CA THR A 70 -14.83 24.35 -6.46
C THR A 70 -15.08 25.85 -6.38
N SER A 71 -16.33 26.28 -6.59
CA SER A 71 -16.70 27.70 -6.50
C SER A 71 -16.46 28.27 -5.11
N ARG A 72 -16.80 27.54 -4.05
CA ARG A 72 -16.50 27.94 -2.65
C ARG A 72 -15.00 27.98 -2.36
N TYR A 73 -14.22 27.04 -2.90
CA TYR A 73 -12.77 27.02 -2.75
C TYR A 73 -12.11 28.23 -3.43
N LEU A 74 -12.55 28.58 -4.65
CA LEU A 74 -12.04 29.73 -5.39
C LEU A 74 -12.42 31.06 -4.75
N ALA A 75 -13.60 31.16 -4.13
CA ALA A 75 -14.04 32.35 -3.40
C ALA A 75 -13.45 32.45 -1.98
N ALA A 76 -12.74 31.43 -1.50
CA ALA A 76 -12.18 31.41 -0.16
C ALA A 76 -10.88 32.24 -0.07
N GLY A 77 -10.71 32.97 1.04
CA GLY A 77 -9.44 33.62 1.35
C GLY A 77 -8.34 32.60 1.74
N PRO A 78 -7.06 33.00 1.77
CA PRO A 78 -5.92 32.09 1.96
C PRO A 78 -6.01 31.21 3.21
N ALA A 79 -6.40 31.78 4.35
CA ALA A 79 -6.52 31.03 5.60
C ALA A 79 -7.56 29.89 5.53
N ARG A 80 -8.69 30.12 4.83
CA ARG A 80 -9.72 29.10 4.63
C ARG A 80 -9.27 28.00 3.68
N VAL A 81 -8.52 28.39 2.64
CA VAL A 81 -7.91 27.44 1.69
C VAL A 81 -6.91 26.51 2.39
N ASP A 82 -6.07 27.04 3.27
CA ASP A 82 -5.10 26.23 4.00
C ASP A 82 -5.77 25.28 4.99
N GLN A 83 -6.81 25.75 5.69
CA GLN A 83 -7.62 24.89 6.55
C GLN A 83 -8.35 23.80 5.76
N PHE A 84 -8.84 24.10 4.56
CA PHE A 84 -9.44 23.12 3.66
C PHE A 84 -8.42 22.03 3.26
N LYS A 85 -7.20 22.41 2.86
CA LYS A 85 -6.13 21.44 2.52
C LYS A 85 -5.78 20.53 3.69
N ILE A 86 -5.68 21.09 4.91
CA ILE A 86 -5.43 20.31 6.13
C ILE A 86 -6.57 19.31 6.35
N THR A 87 -7.82 19.76 6.24
CA THR A 87 -9.00 18.92 6.41
C THR A 87 -9.02 17.77 5.40
N VAL A 88 -8.81 18.06 4.12
CA VAL A 88 -8.71 17.05 3.05
C VAL A 88 -7.57 16.06 3.33
N GLY A 89 -6.40 16.55 3.77
CA GLY A 89 -5.27 15.71 4.15
C GLY A 89 -5.61 14.76 5.31
N ILE A 90 -6.24 15.26 6.37
CA ILE A 90 -6.67 14.43 7.52
C ILE A 90 -7.67 13.36 7.08
N VAL A 91 -8.70 13.74 6.32
CA VAL A 91 -9.71 12.80 5.81
C VAL A 91 -9.05 11.74 4.92
N HIS A 92 -8.13 12.14 4.05
CA HIS A 92 -7.36 11.22 3.21
C HIS A 92 -6.54 10.22 4.04
N MET A 93 -5.89 10.67 5.11
CA MET A 93 -5.13 9.81 6.01
C MET A 93 -6.02 8.83 6.77
N ILE A 94 -7.19 9.27 7.24
CA ILE A 94 -8.17 8.41 7.93
C ILE A 94 -8.69 7.32 6.98
N VAL A 95 -9.13 7.69 5.78
CA VAL A 95 -9.65 6.73 4.80
C VAL A 95 -8.56 5.75 4.37
N SER A 96 -7.36 6.23 4.06
CA SER A 96 -6.22 5.38 3.71
C SER A 96 -5.86 4.44 4.86
N GLY A 97 -5.81 4.94 6.09
CA GLY A 97 -5.56 4.14 7.30
C GLY A 97 -6.61 3.04 7.47
N ALA A 98 -7.90 3.37 7.33
CA ALA A 98 -8.98 2.38 7.39
C ALA A 98 -8.82 1.30 6.31
N LEU A 99 -8.52 1.69 5.06
CA LEU A 99 -8.26 0.74 3.97
C LEU A 99 -7.05 -0.15 4.25
N ILE A 100 -5.95 0.40 4.78
CA ILE A 100 -4.77 -0.37 5.19
C ILE A 100 -5.14 -1.37 6.29
N LEU A 101 -5.93 -0.97 7.29
CA LEU A 101 -6.40 -1.85 8.36
C LEU A 101 -7.25 -3.01 7.82
N PHE A 102 -8.18 -2.75 6.91
CA PHE A 102 -8.96 -3.81 6.26
C PHE A 102 -8.09 -4.69 5.37
N ARG A 103 -7.06 -4.12 4.73
CA ARG A 103 -6.13 -4.83 3.84
C ARG A 103 -4.90 -5.38 4.56
N ARG A 104 -4.86 -5.37 5.90
CA ARG A 104 -3.69 -5.78 6.70
C ARG A 104 -3.13 -7.15 6.32
N HIS A 105 -4.00 -8.06 5.89
CA HIS A 105 -3.63 -9.41 5.47
C HIS A 105 -2.80 -9.45 4.17
N ALA A 106 -2.82 -8.38 3.37
CA ALA A 106 -2.06 -8.25 2.13
C ALA A 106 -0.79 -7.40 2.28
N ILE A 107 -0.49 -6.89 3.48
CA ILE A 107 0.70 -6.05 3.73
C ILE A 107 1.99 -6.83 3.55
N LEU A 108 2.07 -8.03 4.13
CA LEU A 108 3.25 -8.88 3.99
C LEU A 108 3.21 -9.61 2.64
N PRO A 109 4.33 -9.64 1.89
CA PRO A 109 4.46 -10.53 0.75
C PRO A 109 4.27 -11.98 1.21
N ARG A 110 3.54 -12.79 0.43
CA ARG A 110 3.43 -14.22 0.72
C ARG A 110 4.81 -14.86 0.60
N ASP A 111 5.17 -15.70 1.57
CA ASP A 111 6.44 -16.43 1.51
C ASP A 111 6.42 -17.40 0.32
N PRO A 112 7.21 -17.17 -0.74
CA PRO A 112 7.25 -18.06 -1.89
C PRO A 112 7.87 -19.42 -1.56
N ALA A 113 8.53 -19.57 -0.41
CA ALA A 113 9.12 -20.82 0.07
C ALA A 113 8.20 -21.62 1.01
N ALA A 114 7.04 -21.07 1.38
CA ALA A 114 6.03 -21.80 2.15
C ALA A 114 5.46 -22.94 1.28
N LYS A 115 5.96 -24.17 1.50
CA LYS A 115 5.40 -25.37 0.89
C LYS A 115 3.92 -25.48 1.27
N GLU A 116 3.06 -25.59 0.26
CA GLU A 116 1.67 -25.96 0.47
C GLU A 116 1.60 -27.28 1.26
N PRO A 117 0.76 -27.36 2.31
CA PRO A 117 0.52 -28.63 2.99
C PRO A 117 -0.07 -29.61 1.98
N ARG A 118 0.62 -30.71 1.71
CA ARG A 118 0.05 -31.83 0.94
C ARG A 118 -1.15 -32.37 1.73
N ALA A 119 -2.34 -32.24 1.13
CA ALA A 119 -3.56 -32.90 1.55
C ALA A 119 -3.51 -34.40 1.22
#